data_AF-A0A6B0BD87-F1
#
_entry.id   AF-A0A6B0BD87-F1
#
_cell.length_a   1.000
_cell.length_b   1.000
_cell.length_c   1.000
_cell.angle_alpha   90.00
_cell.angle_beta   90.00
_cell.angle_gamma   90.00
#
_symmetry.space_group_name_H-M   'P 1'
#
loop_
_entity.id
_entity.type
_entity.pdbx_description
1 polymer ?
#
loop_
_entity_poly.entity_id
_entity_poly.type
_entity_poly.pdbx_seq_one_letter_code
_entity_poly.pdbx_strand_id
1 'polypeptide(L)'
;DIEIHDFDADPGWLGPKNMSSFLSTKSMPERNAIVQRERHKGSMPHELYLRLKKHIKNGRINVHKTPITQISGGVINTENDSVPYQQIMVATGFEQDFMSQPLIKQLIQNYDAPINECNYPVISEKLEWIPNLFVAGCFADLELGPFGRNVMGGRKAAERIEQAFLKLQQYSA
;
A
#
# COMPACT_ATOMS: atom_id res chain seq x y z
N ASP A 1 -10.11 -19.10 0.74
CA ASP A 1 -10.67 -18.89 2.09
C ASP A 1 -10.36 -17.47 2.55
N ILE A 2 -10.88 -17.01 3.70
CA ILE A 2 -10.54 -15.68 4.24
C ILE A 2 -9.12 -15.72 4.80
N GLU A 3 -8.26 -14.80 4.39
CA GLU A 3 -6.88 -14.69 4.87
C GLU A 3 -6.83 -14.04 6.27
N ILE A 4 -5.97 -14.56 7.14
CA ILE A 4 -5.88 -14.16 8.54
C ILE A 4 -4.45 -13.73 8.85
N HIS A 5 -4.25 -12.45 9.10
CA HIS A 5 -2.97 -11.87 9.51
C HIS A 5 -3.22 -10.75 10.50
N ASP A 6 -2.41 -10.70 11.56
CA ASP A 6 -2.54 -9.64 12.58
C ASP A 6 -1.87 -8.32 12.15
N PHE A 7 -0.99 -8.37 11.13
CA PHE A 7 -0.25 -7.23 10.61
C PHE A 7 -0.24 -7.21 9.07
N ASP A 8 -0.06 -6.01 8.51
CA ASP A 8 0.01 -5.76 7.06
C ASP A 8 1.16 -6.48 6.34
N ALA A 9 2.20 -6.90 7.09
CA ALA A 9 3.33 -7.70 6.64
C ALA A 9 4.02 -8.33 7.87
N ASP A 10 4.99 -9.23 7.66
CA ASP A 10 5.79 -9.82 8.75
C ASP A 10 6.51 -8.71 9.56
N PRO A 11 6.41 -8.67 10.91
CA PRO A 11 7.05 -7.63 11.72
C PRO A 11 8.57 -7.52 11.57
N GLY A 12 9.25 -8.54 11.02
CA GLY A 12 10.66 -8.48 10.64
C GLY A 12 10.98 -7.40 9.60
N TRP A 13 9.97 -6.89 8.89
CA TRP A 13 10.07 -5.73 8.00
C TRP A 13 10.14 -4.39 8.72
N LEU A 14 9.87 -4.33 10.03
CA LEU A 14 10.06 -3.12 10.84
C LEU A 14 11.53 -2.88 11.23
N GLY A 15 12.40 -3.85 10.97
CA GLY A 15 13.81 -3.81 11.35
C GLY A 15 14.74 -4.41 10.30
N PRO A 16 16.04 -4.52 10.62
CA PRO A 16 17.07 -4.93 9.65
C PRO A 16 16.92 -6.38 9.16
N LYS A 17 16.18 -7.22 9.89
CA LYS A 17 16.02 -8.65 9.56
C LYS A 17 15.60 -8.87 8.11
N ASN A 18 14.56 -8.15 7.65
CA ASN A 18 14.11 -8.21 6.26
C ASN A 18 14.58 -6.98 5.46
N MET A 19 14.70 -5.82 6.11
CA MET A 19 15.06 -4.58 5.42
C MET A 19 16.50 -4.57 4.87
N SER A 20 17.47 -5.18 5.55
CA SER A 20 18.86 -5.14 5.07
C SER A 20 19.03 -5.85 3.72
N SER A 21 18.39 -7.02 3.56
CA SER A 21 18.41 -7.74 2.29
C SER A 21 17.69 -6.95 1.20
N PHE A 22 16.48 -6.47 1.51
CA PHE A 22 15.65 -5.66 0.62
C PHE A 22 16.36 -4.40 0.09
N LEU A 23 17.04 -3.66 0.97
CA LEU A 23 17.78 -2.45 0.58
C LEU A 23 19.05 -2.79 -0.22
N SER A 24 19.61 -3.98 -0.08
CA SER A 24 20.76 -4.41 -0.89
C SER A 24 20.37 -4.85 -2.32
N THR A 25 19.10 -5.16 -2.56
CA THR A 25 18.55 -5.39 -3.91
C THR A 25 18.65 -4.13 -4.74
N LYS A 26 19.39 -4.19 -5.86
CA LYS A 26 19.58 -3.04 -6.78
C LYS A 26 18.44 -2.86 -7.79
N SER A 27 17.77 -3.95 -8.15
CA SER A 27 16.69 -3.96 -9.14
C SER A 27 15.40 -3.39 -8.54
N MET A 28 14.91 -2.30 -9.12
CA MET A 28 13.64 -1.68 -8.70
C MET A 28 12.42 -2.59 -8.95
N PRO A 29 12.31 -3.31 -10.08
CA PRO A 29 11.27 -4.32 -10.26
C PRO A 29 11.29 -5.42 -9.20
N GLU A 30 12.49 -5.87 -8.82
CA GLU A 30 12.62 -6.90 -7.80
C GLU A 30 12.17 -6.38 -6.43
N ARG A 31 12.57 -5.16 -6.05
CA ARG A 31 12.04 -4.50 -4.85
C ARG A 31 10.52 -4.36 -4.88
N ASN A 32 9.94 -3.95 -6.02
CA ASN A 32 8.50 -3.84 -6.16
C ASN A 32 7.82 -5.21 -6.01
N ALA A 33 8.35 -6.25 -6.63
CA ALA A 33 7.84 -7.62 -6.50
C ALA A 33 7.88 -8.12 -5.05
N ILE A 34 8.97 -7.82 -4.32
CA ILE A 34 9.08 -8.10 -2.89
C ILE A 34 7.98 -7.35 -2.12
N VAL A 35 7.86 -6.04 -2.29
CA VAL A 35 6.81 -5.26 -1.60
C VAL A 35 5.40 -5.80 -1.87
N GLN A 36 5.10 -6.19 -3.12
CA GLN A 36 3.77 -6.72 -3.45
C GLN A 36 3.52 -8.09 -2.82
N ARG A 37 4.54 -8.96 -2.77
CA ARG A 37 4.43 -10.31 -2.20
C ARG A 37 4.29 -10.30 -0.69
N GLU A 38 5.02 -9.42 -0.01
CA GLU A 38 5.16 -9.44 1.44
C GLU A 38 4.02 -8.70 2.16
N ARG A 39 3.19 -7.96 1.39
CA ARG A 39 2.01 -7.28 1.93
C ARG A 39 0.81 -8.21 1.97
N HIS A 40 0.24 -8.38 3.15
CA HIS A 40 -1.03 -9.08 3.37
C HIS A 40 -2.19 -8.12 3.07
N LYS A 41 -2.71 -8.15 1.83
CA LYS A 41 -3.84 -7.29 1.43
C LYS A 41 -5.18 -7.98 1.72
N GLY A 42 -6.11 -7.27 2.34
CA GLY A 42 -7.47 -7.78 2.54
C GLY A 42 -7.60 -8.91 3.57
N SER A 43 -6.56 -9.11 4.38
CA SER A 43 -6.59 -10.02 5.52
C SER A 43 -7.32 -9.39 6.71
N MET A 44 -7.62 -10.21 7.71
CA MET A 44 -8.15 -9.73 8.99
C MET A 44 -7.41 -10.35 10.18
N PRO A 45 -7.32 -9.63 11.32
CA PRO A 45 -6.79 -10.20 12.56
C PRO A 45 -7.59 -11.40 13.03
N HIS A 46 -6.93 -12.33 13.74
CA HIS A 46 -7.55 -13.58 14.16
C HIS A 46 -8.80 -13.37 15.04
N GLU A 47 -8.75 -12.39 15.95
CA GLU A 47 -9.88 -12.04 16.82
C GLU A 47 -11.13 -11.64 16.00
N LEU A 48 -10.94 -10.84 14.95
CA LEU A 48 -12.03 -10.39 14.08
C LEU A 48 -12.63 -11.56 13.29
N TYR A 49 -11.78 -12.47 12.81
CA TYR A 49 -12.22 -13.71 12.16
C TYR A 49 -13.09 -14.58 13.09
N LEU A 50 -12.68 -14.75 14.36
CA LEU A 50 -13.48 -15.51 15.33
C LEU A 50 -14.85 -14.88 15.57
N ARG A 51 -14.92 -13.55 15.65
CA ARG A 51 -16.18 -12.80 15.77
C ARG A 51 -17.04 -12.98 14.52
N LEU A 52 -16.47 -12.89 13.32
CA LEU A 52 -17.18 -13.15 12.06
C LEU A 52 -17.78 -14.56 12.04
N LYS A 53 -16.99 -15.60 12.37
CA LYS A 53 -17.45 -16.99 12.43
C LYS A 53 -18.61 -17.18 13.41
N LYS A 54 -18.57 -16.53 14.57
CA LYS A 54 -19.68 -16.54 15.54
C LYS A 54 -20.96 -15.94 14.94
N HIS A 55 -20.86 -14.82 14.23
CA HIS A 55 -22.01 -14.18 13.61
C HIS A 55 -22.58 -14.97 12.42
N ILE A 56 -21.73 -15.64 11.63
CA ILE A 56 -22.15 -16.58 10.59
C ILE A 56 -22.91 -17.76 11.21
N LYS A 57 -22.34 -18.39 12.25
CA LYS A 57 -22.98 -19.53 12.95
C LYS A 57 -24.36 -19.17 13.51
N ASN A 58 -24.53 -17.93 13.95
CA ASN A 58 -25.78 -17.42 14.50
C ASN A 58 -26.76 -16.90 13.42
N GLY A 59 -26.46 -17.09 12.13
CA GLY A 59 -27.32 -16.65 11.03
C GLY A 59 -27.43 -15.12 10.87
N ARG A 60 -26.51 -14.35 11.46
CA ARG A 60 -26.54 -12.88 11.42
C ARG A 60 -25.78 -12.29 10.24
N ILE A 61 -24.87 -13.06 9.64
CA ILE A 61 -24.07 -12.65 8.48
C ILE A 61 -24.07 -13.78 7.48
N ASN A 62 -24.44 -13.48 6.24
CA ASN A 62 -24.23 -14.34 5.09
C ASN A 62 -22.97 -13.91 4.36
N VAL A 63 -22.08 -14.86 4.09
CA VAL A 63 -20.81 -14.61 3.38
C VAL A 63 -20.88 -15.27 2.01
N HIS A 64 -20.76 -14.44 0.97
CA HIS A 64 -20.62 -14.87 -0.41
C HIS A 64 -19.14 -14.77 -0.80
N LYS A 65 -18.59 -15.81 -1.43
CA LYS A 65 -17.19 -15.85 -1.88
C LYS A 65 -17.06 -15.79 -3.41
N THR A 66 -18.19 -15.74 -4.11
CA THR A 66 -18.24 -15.70 -5.57
C THR A 66 -17.88 -14.30 -6.07
N PRO A 67 -16.99 -14.15 -7.07
CA PRO A 67 -16.68 -12.86 -7.66
C PRO A 67 -17.93 -12.14 -8.19
N ILE A 68 -17.98 -10.83 -7.96
CA ILE A 68 -19.03 -9.96 -8.48
C ILE A 68 -18.73 -9.68 -9.95
N THR A 69 -19.71 -9.93 -10.81
CA THR A 69 -19.62 -9.67 -12.26
C THR A 69 -20.25 -8.33 -12.61
N GLN A 70 -21.32 -7.94 -11.93
CA GLN A 70 -22.03 -6.69 -12.19
C GLN A 70 -22.83 -6.22 -10.97
N ILE A 71 -22.89 -4.89 -10.79
CA ILE A 71 -23.80 -4.25 -9.85
C ILE A 71 -24.76 -3.35 -10.64
N SER A 72 -26.07 -3.56 -10.51
CA SER A 72 -27.09 -2.77 -11.21
C SER A 72 -28.36 -2.66 -10.39
N GLY A 73 -28.90 -1.45 -10.21
CA GLY A 73 -30.19 -1.24 -9.53
C GLY A 73 -30.27 -1.78 -8.09
N GLY A 74 -29.16 -1.81 -7.35
CA GLY A 74 -29.09 -2.40 -6.01
C GLY A 74 -28.95 -3.93 -5.99
N VAL A 75 -28.80 -4.57 -7.15
CA VAL A 75 -28.60 -6.01 -7.29
C VAL A 75 -27.13 -6.30 -7.53
N ILE A 76 -26.57 -7.22 -6.76
CA ILE A 76 -25.24 -7.80 -6.97
C ILE A 76 -25.41 -9.09 -7.77
N ASN A 77 -24.78 -9.14 -8.94
CA ASN A 77 -24.72 -10.34 -9.77
C ASN A 77 -23.35 -10.99 -9.64
N THR A 78 -23.37 -12.32 -9.57
CA THR A 78 -22.21 -13.19 -9.66
C THR A 78 -22.42 -14.15 -10.83
N GLU A 79 -21.48 -15.05 -11.07
CA GLU A 79 -21.67 -16.11 -12.08
C GLU A 79 -22.84 -17.07 -11.75
N ASN A 80 -23.19 -17.22 -10.47
CA ASN A 80 -24.16 -18.22 -10.00
C ASN A 80 -25.47 -17.60 -9.45
N ASP A 81 -25.40 -16.36 -8.95
CA ASP A 81 -26.46 -15.75 -8.14
C ASP A 81 -26.72 -14.29 -8.53
N SER A 82 -27.97 -13.86 -8.30
CA SER A 82 -28.38 -12.46 -8.37
C SER A 82 -29.12 -12.10 -7.08
N VAL A 83 -28.53 -11.21 -6.27
CA VAL A 83 -29.02 -10.93 -4.92
C VAL A 83 -29.29 -9.43 -4.74
N PRO A 84 -30.54 -9.04 -4.38
CA PRO A 84 -30.88 -7.64 -4.14
C PRO A 84 -30.43 -7.17 -2.75
N TYR A 85 -29.91 -5.95 -2.68
CA TYR A 85 -29.50 -5.28 -1.45
C TYR A 85 -30.06 -3.86 -1.41
N GLN A 86 -30.43 -3.39 -0.20
CA GLN A 86 -30.93 -2.03 -0.01
C GLN A 86 -29.80 -1.00 -0.03
N GLN A 87 -28.62 -1.40 0.43
CA GLN A 87 -27.41 -0.57 0.49
C GLN A 87 -26.19 -1.41 0.12
N ILE A 88 -25.30 -0.82 -0.66
CA ILE A 88 -24.06 -1.45 -1.09
C ILE A 88 -22.90 -0.54 -0.68
N MET A 89 -21.99 -1.07 0.14
CA MET A 89 -20.75 -0.40 0.52
C MET A 89 -19.58 -1.08 -0.19
N VAL A 90 -18.79 -0.31 -0.94
CA VAL A 90 -17.66 -0.82 -1.72
C VAL A 90 -16.38 -0.60 -0.94
N ALA A 91 -15.79 -1.69 -0.43
CA ALA A 91 -14.56 -1.69 0.36
C ALA A 91 -13.40 -2.37 -0.39
N THR A 92 -13.25 -2.11 -1.70
CA THR A 92 -12.29 -2.77 -2.60
C THR A 92 -10.88 -2.16 -2.57
N GLY A 93 -10.62 -1.21 -1.67
CA GLY A 93 -9.34 -0.50 -1.59
C GLY A 93 -9.16 0.51 -2.72
N PHE A 94 -7.90 0.74 -3.10
CA PHE A 94 -7.50 1.78 -4.06
C PHE A 94 -6.76 1.16 -5.24
N GLU A 95 -7.00 1.71 -6.43
CA GLU A 95 -6.18 1.43 -7.60
C GLU A 95 -4.78 2.04 -7.42
N GLN A 96 -3.77 1.32 -7.88
CA GLN A 96 -2.39 1.75 -7.78
C GLN A 96 -1.85 2.18 -9.14
N ASP A 97 -2.39 3.28 -9.65
CA ASP A 97 -1.89 3.95 -10.85
C ASP A 97 -1.41 5.36 -10.48
N PHE A 98 -0.11 5.51 -10.24
CA PHE A 98 0.51 6.81 -9.98
C PHE A 98 0.45 7.73 -11.20
N MET A 99 0.51 7.14 -12.39
CA MET A 99 0.50 7.88 -13.64
C MET A 99 -0.87 8.47 -13.93
N SER A 100 -1.95 7.98 -13.31
CA SER A 100 -3.27 8.64 -13.37
C SER A 100 -3.28 10.03 -12.72
N GLN A 101 -2.38 10.31 -11.77
CA GLN A 101 -2.45 11.50 -10.93
C GLN A 101 -1.93 12.75 -11.66
N PRO A 102 -2.74 13.83 -11.80
CA PRO A 102 -2.34 15.02 -12.55
C PRO A 102 -1.06 15.68 -12.03
N LEU A 103 -0.88 15.75 -10.71
CA LEU A 103 0.32 16.31 -10.09
C LEU A 103 1.59 15.53 -10.49
N ILE A 104 1.52 14.20 -10.51
CA ILE A 104 2.65 13.34 -10.90
C ILE A 104 3.02 13.59 -12.36
N LYS A 105 2.04 13.66 -13.27
CA LYS A 105 2.28 14.01 -14.67
C LYS A 105 2.95 15.37 -14.81
N GLN A 106 2.49 16.38 -14.09
CA GLN A 106 3.06 17.72 -14.13
C GLN A 106 4.51 17.76 -13.62
N LEU A 107 4.82 17.02 -12.55
CA LEU A 107 6.18 16.91 -12.03
C LEU A 107 7.12 16.27 -13.05
N ILE A 108 6.67 15.22 -13.74
CA ILE A 108 7.46 14.57 -14.79
C ILE A 108 7.64 15.50 -16.00
N GLN A 109 6.57 16.16 -16.46
CA GLN A 109 6.60 16.98 -17.67
C GLN A 109 7.33 18.30 -17.52
N ASN A 110 7.22 18.94 -16.34
CA ASN A 110 7.72 20.31 -16.15
C ASN A 110 9.04 20.36 -15.36
N TYR A 111 9.39 19.28 -14.65
CA TYR A 111 10.56 19.22 -13.77
C TYR A 111 11.42 17.98 -14.00
N ASP A 112 11.16 17.22 -15.07
CA ASP A 112 11.89 16.00 -15.43
C ASP A 112 12.00 15.00 -14.26
N ALA A 113 10.95 14.92 -13.44
CA ALA A 113 10.96 14.09 -12.25
C ALA A 113 11.18 12.60 -12.61
N PRO A 114 12.23 11.94 -12.10
CA PRO A 114 12.64 10.65 -12.59
C PRO A 114 11.72 9.53 -12.07
N ILE A 115 11.30 8.65 -12.97
CA ILE A 115 10.52 7.44 -12.64
C ILE A 115 11.25 6.19 -13.12
N ASN A 116 11.05 5.08 -12.43
CA ASN A 116 11.57 3.79 -12.86
C ASN A 116 10.58 3.04 -13.76
N GLU A 117 11.01 1.90 -14.30
CA GLU A 117 10.22 1.04 -15.19
C GLU A 117 8.93 0.46 -14.54
N CYS A 118 8.79 0.56 -13.22
CA CYS A 118 7.58 0.21 -12.48
C CYS A 118 6.67 1.43 -12.20
N ASN A 119 6.93 2.58 -12.81
CA ASN A 119 6.24 3.85 -12.60
C ASN A 119 6.31 4.41 -11.16
N TYR A 120 7.32 4.03 -10.38
CA TYR A 120 7.59 4.66 -9.08
C TYR A 120 8.62 5.79 -9.23
N PRO A 121 8.56 6.81 -8.36
CA PRO A 121 9.64 7.78 -8.18
C PRO A 121 11.00 7.10 -7.99
N VAL A 122 12.01 7.58 -8.70
CA VAL A 122 13.41 7.28 -8.35
C VAL A 122 13.81 8.26 -7.26
N ILE A 123 13.95 7.78 -6.04
CA ILE A 123 14.14 8.60 -4.84
C ILE A 123 15.48 8.28 -4.17
N SER A 124 16.01 9.25 -3.43
CA SER A 124 17.18 9.04 -2.59
C SER A 124 16.85 8.21 -1.33
N GLU A 125 17.87 7.77 -0.59
CA GLU A 125 17.68 7.11 0.72
C GLU A 125 16.86 7.97 1.69
N LYS A 126 16.99 9.30 1.58
CA LYS A 126 16.25 10.30 2.36
C LYS A 126 14.87 10.63 1.79
N LEU A 127 14.43 9.88 0.78
CA LEU A 127 13.12 9.97 0.13
C LEU A 127 12.89 11.25 -0.67
N GLU A 128 13.98 11.90 -1.08
CA GLU A 128 13.93 13.04 -1.99
C GLU A 128 13.74 12.54 -3.43
N TRP A 129 12.74 13.07 -4.12
CA TRP A 129 12.41 12.70 -5.50
C TRP A 129 13.06 13.65 -6.51
N ILE A 130 12.84 14.94 -6.35
CA ILE A 130 13.52 16.04 -7.04
C ILE A 130 13.96 17.06 -5.98
N PRO A 131 14.86 18.01 -6.29
CA PRO A 131 15.40 18.92 -5.27
C PRO A 131 14.32 19.59 -4.40
N ASN A 132 14.41 19.38 -3.09
CA ASN A 132 13.47 19.86 -2.06
C ASN A 132 12.03 19.31 -2.14
N LEU A 133 11.77 18.28 -2.96
CA LEU A 133 10.50 17.55 -2.99
C LEU A 133 10.70 16.13 -2.46
N PHE A 134 10.05 15.83 -1.35
CA PHE A 134 10.15 14.53 -0.69
C PHE A 134 8.83 13.77 -0.80
N VAL A 135 8.91 12.44 -0.84
CA VAL A 135 7.74 11.57 -0.92
C VAL A 135 7.67 10.58 0.25
N ALA A 136 6.46 10.15 0.57
CA ALA A 136 6.19 9.16 1.61
C ALA A 136 5.04 8.25 1.17
N GLY A 137 4.70 7.25 1.98
CA GLY A 137 3.64 6.32 1.65
C GLY A 137 3.99 5.46 0.44
N CYS A 138 3.00 5.22 -0.42
CA CYS A 138 3.13 4.38 -1.61
C CYS A 138 4.24 4.82 -2.58
N PHE A 139 4.53 6.11 -2.66
CA PHE A 139 5.60 6.66 -3.50
C PHE A 139 7.00 6.36 -2.98
N ALA A 140 7.13 5.95 -1.72
CA ALA A 140 8.39 5.61 -1.06
C ALA A 140 8.51 4.10 -0.74
N ASP A 141 7.58 3.26 -1.21
CA ASP A 141 7.54 1.82 -0.89
C ASP A 141 8.84 1.09 -1.23
N LEU A 142 9.51 1.48 -2.33
CA LEU A 142 10.75 0.83 -2.77
C LEU A 142 11.96 1.15 -1.88
N GLU A 143 11.80 2.08 -0.94
CA GLU A 143 12.80 2.44 0.08
C GLU A 143 12.34 2.12 1.51
N LEU A 144 11.03 2.12 1.76
CA LEU A 144 10.42 1.87 3.07
C LEU A 144 9.95 0.43 3.28
N GLY A 145 9.90 -0.37 2.20
CA GLY A 145 9.41 -1.73 2.25
C GLY A 145 7.88 -1.81 2.41
N PRO A 146 7.35 -3.00 2.76
CA PRO A 146 5.91 -3.28 2.75
C PRO A 146 5.09 -2.48 3.78
N PHE A 147 5.75 -1.96 4.83
CA PHE A 147 5.14 -1.10 5.84
C PHE A 147 5.02 0.37 5.40
N GLY A 148 5.54 0.76 4.22
CA GLY A 148 5.59 2.15 3.75
C GLY A 148 4.24 2.88 3.80
N ARG A 149 3.13 2.16 3.61
CA ARG A 149 1.76 2.72 3.52
C ARG A 149 0.97 2.78 4.83
N ASN A 150 1.58 2.43 5.97
CA ASN A 150 0.90 2.53 7.26
C ASN A 150 1.62 3.50 8.20
N VAL A 151 1.13 3.60 9.43
CA VAL A 151 1.64 4.54 10.45
C VAL A 151 3.14 4.32 10.72
N MET A 152 3.60 3.07 10.70
CA MET A 152 5.02 2.77 10.90
C MET A 152 5.87 3.25 9.72
N GLY A 153 5.40 3.04 8.48
CA GLY A 153 6.03 3.60 7.29
C GLY A 153 6.07 5.13 7.31
N GLY A 154 4.97 5.77 7.72
CA GLY A 154 4.91 7.23 7.88
C GLY A 154 5.93 7.75 8.90
N ARG A 155 6.09 7.08 10.03
CA ARG A 155 7.11 7.41 11.02
C ARG A 155 8.53 7.25 10.45
N LYS A 156 8.80 6.16 9.72
CA LYS A 156 10.11 5.96 9.07
C LYS A 156 10.39 7.00 8.00
N ALA A 157 9.39 7.40 7.22
CA ALA A 157 9.52 8.48 6.27
C ALA A 157 9.89 9.80 6.96
N ALA A 158 9.19 10.14 8.04
CA ALA A 158 9.48 11.34 8.83
C ALA A 158 10.92 11.34 9.36
N GLU A 159 11.38 10.23 9.95
CA GLU A 159 12.76 10.07 10.45
C GLU A 159 13.81 10.30 9.34
N ARG A 160 13.57 9.85 8.11
CA ARG A 160 14.52 10.04 6.99
C ARG A 160 14.48 11.44 6.39
N ILE A 161 13.29 12.03 6.26
CA ILE A 161 13.10 13.38 5.71
C ILE A 161 13.66 14.43 6.69
N GLU A 162 13.49 14.24 8.00
CA GLU A 162 14.08 15.10 9.04
C GLU A 162 15.61 15.20 8.88
N GLN A 163 16.28 14.08 8.61
CA GLN A 163 17.73 14.08 8.36
C GLN A 163 18.14 14.84 7.10
N ALA A 164 17.25 14.99 6.11
CA ALA A 164 17.49 15.86 4.96
C ALA A 164 17.36 17.33 5.37
N PHE A 165 16.28 17.66 6.09
CA PHE A 165 15.99 19.00 6.57
C PHE A 165 17.10 19.57 7.46
N LEU A 166 17.54 18.82 8.48
CA LEU A 166 18.62 19.26 9.38
C LEU A 166 19.92 19.54 8.64
N LYS A 167 20.23 18.72 7.62
CA LYS A 167 21.41 18.90 6.78
C LYS A 167 21.31 20.21 5.97
N LEU A 168 20.15 20.52 5.40
CA LEU A 168 19.93 21.78 4.66
C LEU A 168 20.08 23.02 5.55
N GLN A 169 19.60 22.95 6.81
CA GLN A 169 19.77 24.05 7.77
C GLN A 169 21.23 24.30 8.12
N GLN A 170 22.05 23.25 8.25
CA GLN A 170 23.48 23.40 8.53
C GLN A 170 24.28 24.08 7.40
N TYR A 171 23.82 23.99 6.14
CA TYR A 171 24.46 24.68 5.01
C TYR A 171 23.93 26.09 4.79
N SER A 172 22.84 26.47 5.47
CA SER A 172 22.22 27.80 5.37
C SER A 172 22.61 28.74 6.51
N ALA A 173 23.39 28.25 7.48
CA ALA A 173 23.93 28.96 8.63
C ALA A 173 25.44 29.16 8.48
#